data_AF-A0A3B9XHM1-F1
#
_entry.id   AF-A0A3B9XHM1-F1
#
_cell.length_a   1.000
_cell.length_b   1.000
_cell.length_c   1.000
_cell.angle_alpha   90.00
_cell.angle_beta   90.00
_cell.angle_gamma   90.00
#
_symmetry.space_group_name_H-M   'P 1'
#
loop_
_entity.id
_entity.type
_entity.pdbx_description
1 polymer ?
#
loop_
_entity_poly.entity_id
_entity_poly.type
_entity_poly.pdbx_seq_one_letter_code
_entity_poly.pdbx_strand_id
1 'polypeptide(L)' 'MSEIHPDLIEKYQLLLEKDPKSQVFAPLSEAYRKMGLLEEAFRISSRGVQFHPRFAGGHIALANVLMEKKQFEN' A
#
# COMPACT_ATOMS: atom_id res chain seq x y z
N MET A 1 17.25 -9.25 2.16
CA MET A 1 16.21 -8.39 2.77
C MET A 1 15.84 -7.36 1.72
N SER A 2 14.57 -7.28 1.31
CA SER A 2 14.15 -6.24 0.35
C SER A 2 14.45 -4.87 0.95
N GLU A 3 15.34 -4.12 0.31
CA GLU A 3 15.77 -2.81 0.77
C GLU A 3 14.55 -1.88 0.80
N ILE A 4 14.15 -1.50 2.01
CA ILE A 4 13.09 -0.52 2.23
C ILE A 4 13.79 0.84 2.23
N HIS A 5 13.47 1.69 1.26
CA HIS A 5 14.05 3.02 1.15
C HIS A 5 13.16 4.03 1.90
N PRO A 6 13.57 4.54 3.08
CA PRO A 6 12.72 5.42 3.88
C PRO A 6 12.34 6.71 3.15
N ASP A 7 13.27 7.29 2.39
CA ASP A 7 13.06 8.51 1.61
C ASP A 7 11.94 8.36 0.57
N LEU A 8 11.78 7.15 -0.01
CA LEU A 8 10.69 6.88 -0.95
C LEU A 8 9.35 6.78 -0.24
N ILE A 9 9.31 6.21 0.97
CA ILE A 9 8.09 6.11 1.76
C ILE A 9 7.59 7.51 2.13
N GLU A 10 8.48 8.36 2.64
CA GLU A 10 8.13 9.75 2.98
C GLU A 10 7.61 10.51 1.76
N LYS A 11 8.28 10.36 0.60
CA LYS A 11 7.81 10.95 -0.65
C LYS A 11 6.42 10.46 -1.04
N TYR A 12 6.15 9.17 -0.92
CA TYR A 12 4.84 8.60 -1.25
C TYR A 12 3.74 9.05 -0.28
N GLN A 13 4.05 9.16 1.01
CA GLN A 13 3.15 9.71 2.02
C GLN A 13 2.77 11.15 1.65
N LEU A 14 3.75 12.02 1.41
CA LEU A 14 3.52 13.41 1.03
C LEU A 14 2.72 13.54 -0.28
N LEU A 15 2.98 12.67 -1.26
CA LEU A 15 2.20 12.65 -2.51
C LEU A 15 0.75 12.23 -2.28
N LEU A 16 0.51 11.24 -1.41
CA LEU A 16 -0.83 10.78 -1.09
C LEU A 16 -1.59 11.77 -0.19
N GLU A 17 -0.90 12.50 0.67
CA GLU A 17 -1.49 13.59 1.46
C GLU A 17 -1.92 14.76 0.57
N LYS A 18 -1.07 15.14 -0.39
CA LYS A 18 -1.36 16.20 -1.36
C LYS A 18 -2.48 15.81 -2.33
N ASP A 19 -2.48 14.56 -2.78
CA ASP A 19 -3.54 13.99 -3.61
C ASP A 19 -3.97 12.61 -3.08
N PRO A 20 -5.04 12.56 -2.27
CA PRO A 20 -5.60 11.31 -1.76
C PRO A 20 -6.12 10.37 -2.83
N LYS A 21 -6.26 10.83 -4.08
CA LYS A 21 -6.62 10.03 -5.25
C LYS A 21 -5.41 9.72 -6.11
N SER A 22 -4.18 9.90 -5.66
CA SER A 22 -3.01 9.48 -6.42
C SER A 22 -2.84 7.96 -6.41
N GLN A 23 -2.42 7.36 -7.53
CA GLN A 23 -2.09 5.93 -7.63
C GLN A 23 -0.84 5.52 -6.82
N VAL A 24 -0.15 6.49 -6.21
CA VAL A 24 0.98 6.29 -5.30
C VAL A 24 0.63 5.44 -4.07
N PHE A 25 -0.66 5.27 -3.78
CA PHE A 25 -1.12 4.36 -2.73
C PHE A 25 -0.58 2.92 -2.92
N ALA A 26 -0.41 2.46 -4.16
CA ALA A 26 0.05 1.10 -4.44
C ALA A 26 1.50 0.87 -3.97
N PRO A 27 2.51 1.63 -4.42
CA PRO A 27 3.87 1.47 -3.91
C PRO A 27 4.00 1.79 -2.41
N LEU A 28 3.19 2.71 -1.86
CA LEU A 28 3.18 2.98 -0.42
C LEU A 28 2.66 1.79 0.39
N SER A 29 1.54 1.18 -0.03
CA SER A 29 0.99 0.00 0.64
C SER A 29 1.93 -1.20 0.56
N GLU A 30 2.65 -1.37 -0.55
CA GLU A 30 3.65 -2.44 -0.70
C GLU A 30 4.85 -2.22 0.22
N ALA A 31 5.28 -0.96 0.41
CA ALA A 31 6.33 -0.63 1.36
C ALA A 31 5.88 -0.93 2.80
N TYR A 32 4.69 -0.49 3.20
CA TYR A 32 4.11 -0.82 4.52
C TYR A 32 3.95 -2.32 4.73
N ARG A 33 3.53 -3.07 3.70
CA ARG A 33 3.46 -4.53 3.74
C ARG A 33 4.81 -5.12 4.09
N LYS A 34 5.87 -4.74 3.37
CA LYS A 34 7.25 -5.20 3.64
C LYS A 34 7.79 -4.81 5.02
N MET A 35 7.25 -3.76 5.63
CA MET A 35 7.58 -3.35 7.01
C MET A 35 6.78 -4.12 8.08
N GLY A 36 5.85 -5.00 7.69
CA GLY A 36 4.93 -5.67 8.60
C GLY A 36 3.79 -4.77 9.11
N LEU A 37 3.65 -3.56 8.57
CA LEU A 37 2.59 -2.60 8.91
C LEU A 37 1.31 -2.92 8.12
N LEU A 38 0.79 -4.14 8.32
CA LEU A 38 -0.25 -4.71 7.46
C LEU A 38 -1.59 -3.96 7.53
N GLU A 39 -1.96 -3.41 8.69
CA GLU A 39 -3.19 -2.62 8.80
C GLU A 39 -3.13 -1.32 8.01
N GLU A 40 -2.00 -0.60 8.10
CA GLU A 40 -1.80 0.62 7.34
C GLU A 40 -1.74 0.35 5.84
N ALA A 41 -1.05 -0.73 5.45
CA ALA A 41 -1.02 -1.18 4.07
C ALA A 41 -2.44 -1.49 3.54
N PHE A 42 -3.27 -2.16 4.34
CA PHE A 42 -4.64 -2.50 3.98
C PHE A 42 -5.52 -1.25 3.84
N ARG A 43 -5.46 -0.34 4.81
CA ARG A 43 -6.22 0.91 4.81
C ARG A 43 -5.93 1.74 3.56
N ILE A 44 -4.64 1.90 3.22
CA ILE A 44 -4.22 2.70 2.06
C ILE A 44 -4.60 2.03 0.75
N SER A 45 -4.30 0.74 0.59
CA SER A 45 -4.63 0.01 -0.64
C SER A 45 -6.13 -0.12 -0.88
N SER A 46 -6.92 -0.44 0.16
CA SER A 46 -8.38 -0.52 0.10
C SER A 46 -9.02 0.81 -0.31
N ARG A 47 -8.56 1.93 0.27
CA ARG A 47 -9.05 3.26 -0.11
C ARG A 47 -8.64 3.62 -1.54
N GLY A 48 -7.41 3.29 -1.93
CA GLY A 48 -6.88 3.57 -3.25
C GLY A 48 -7.65 2.89 -4.37
N VAL A 49 -7.98 1.60 -4.21
CA VAL A 49 -8.77 0.86 -5.21
C VAL A 49 -10.22 1.34 -5.31
N GLN A 50 -10.78 1.92 -4.24
CA GLN A 50 -12.10 2.56 -4.30
C GLN A 50 -12.08 3.80 -5.20
N PHE A 51 -11.01 4.59 -5.19
CA PHE A 51 -10.83 5.71 -6.11
C PHE A 51 -10.44 5.27 -7.53
N HIS A 52 -9.71 4.17 -7.65
CA HIS A 52 -9.21 3.63 -8.93
C HIS A 52 -9.64 2.18 -9.15
N PRO A 53 -10.93 1.90 -9.39
CA PRO A 53 -11.44 0.53 -9.50
C PRO A 53 -10.84 -0.25 -10.67
N ARG A 54 -10.28 0.42 -11.68
CA ARG A 54 -9.64 -0.21 -12.85
C ARG A 54 -8.12 -0.26 -12.77
N PHE A 55 -7.50 0.20 -11.68
CA PHE A 55 -6.04 0.20 -11.57
C PHE A 55 -5.53 -1.17 -11.12
N ALA A 56 -5.04 -1.95 -12.07
CA ALA A 56 -4.54 -3.31 -11.84
C ALA A 56 -3.44 -3.36 -10.76
N GLY A 57 -2.50 -2.42 -10.79
CA GLY A 57 -1.42 -2.34 -9.79
C GLY A 57 -1.93 -2.15 -8.36
N GLY A 58 -3.04 -1.41 -8.19
CA GLY A 58 -3.68 -1.21 -6.90
C GLY A 58 -4.34 -2.48 -6.36
N HIS A 59 -5.01 -3.24 -7.22
CA HIS A 59 -5.62 -4.53 -6.85
C HIS A 59 -4.56 -5.57 -6.50
N ILE A 60 -3.44 -5.61 -7.24
CA ILE A 60 -2.30 -6.50 -6.91
C ILE A 60 -1.73 -6.15 -5.53
N ALA A 61 -1.52 -4.85 -5.25
CA ALA A 61 -1.02 -4.41 -3.95
C ALA A 61 -1.97 -4.81 -2.80
N LEU A 62 -3.28 -4.57 -2.96
CA LEU A 62 -4.29 -4.99 -1.98
C LEU A 62 -4.32 -6.51 -1.78
N ALA A 63 -4.24 -7.29 -2.87
CA ALA A 63 -4.23 -8.75 -2.80
C ALA A 63 -3.03 -9.28 -2.00
N ASN A 64 -1.83 -8.74 -2.24
CA ASN A 64 -0.64 -9.11 -1.48
C ASN A 64 -0.79 -8.81 0.02
N VAL A 65 -1.33 -7.64 0.35
CA VAL A 65 -1.61 -7.27 1.75
C VAL A 65 -2.59 -8.23 2.41
N LEU A 66 -3.69 -8.58 1.72
CA LEU A 66 -4.69 -9.50 2.25
C LEU A 66 -4.14 -10.92 2.46
N MET A 67 -3.33 -11.41 1.52
CA MET A 67 -2.68 -12.72 1.66
C MET A 67 -1.79 -12.77 2.90
N GLU A 68 -1.01 -11.72 3.12
CA GLU A 68 -0.11 -11.65 4.26
C GLU A 68 -0.88 -11.48 5.57
N LYS A 69 -1.88 -10.59 5.66
CA LYS A 69 -2.75 -10.48 6.85
C LYS A 69 -3.33 -11.82 7.29
N LYS A 70 -3.81 -12.63 6.34
CA LYS A 70 -4.35 -13.97 6.61
C LYS A 70 -3.29 -14.94 7.18
N GLN A 71 -2.02 -14.76 6.84
CA GLN A 71 -0.93 -15.58 7.39
C GLN A 71 -0.61 -15.21 8.84
N PHE A 72 -0.79 -13.96 9.24
CA PHE A 72 -0.53 -13.47 10.60
C PHE A 72 -1.69 -13.70 11.58
N GLU A 73 -2.88 -14.07 11.09
CA GLU A 73 -4.06 -14.36 11.92
C GLU A 73 -4.15 -15.83 12.40
N ASN A 74 -3.11 -16.65 12.19
CA ASN A 74 -3.03 -18.06 12.60
C ASN A 74 -2.06 -18.33 13.75
#